data_AF-A0A1V4S0Y1-F1
#
_entry.id   AF-A0A1V4S0Y1-F1
#
_cell.length_a   1.000
_cell.length_b   1.000
_cell.length_c   1.000
_cell.angle_alpha   90.00
_cell.angle_beta   90.00
_cell.angle_gamma   90.00
#
_symmetry.space_group_name_H-M   'P 1'
#
loop_
_entity.id
_entity.type
_entity.pdbx_description
1 polymer ?
#
loop_
_entity_poly.entity_id
_entity_poly.type
_entity_poly.pdbx_seq_one_letter_code
_entity_poly.pdbx_strand_id
1 'polypeptide(L)'
;MNEKTVHDGLKAEIERKHFVRASLVAEQMGLPEEELRNLHIKALGQMSASYRNAHGTKKLALQYGYSRKEVKQILEQFANEMKNEGNCKSLEPCFDYSTGKYLSFEEWMDHFFKKWDRL
;
A
#
# COMPACT_ATOMS: atom_id res chain seq x y z
N MET A 1 -20.90 -2.90 20.63
CA MET A 1 -20.91 -3.12 19.17
C MET A 1 -20.74 -4.62 18.98
N ASN A 2 -21.59 -5.29 18.20
CA ASN A 2 -21.63 -6.76 18.15
C ASN A 2 -20.46 -7.28 17.31
N GLU A 3 -19.70 -8.28 17.78
CA GLU A 3 -18.50 -8.82 17.09
C GLU A 3 -18.78 -9.22 15.64
N LYS A 4 -19.97 -9.81 15.40
CA LYS A 4 -20.46 -10.18 14.07
C LYS A 4 -20.54 -8.98 13.11
N THR A 5 -21.01 -7.83 13.60
CA THR A 5 -21.16 -6.61 12.79
C THR A 5 -19.81 -5.99 12.42
N VAL A 6 -18.80 -6.11 13.29
CA VAL A 6 -17.45 -5.59 13.03
C VAL A 6 -16.72 -6.48 12.01
N HIS A 7 -16.88 -7.80 12.11
CA HIS A 7 -16.29 -8.75 11.16
C HIS A 7 -16.91 -8.62 9.75
N ASP A 8 -18.24 -8.45 9.67
CA ASP A 8 -18.93 -8.15 8.40
C ASP A 8 -18.43 -6.81 7.81
N GLY A 9 -18.13 -5.82 8.65
CA GLY A 9 -17.54 -4.55 8.25
C GLY A 9 -16.14 -4.69 7.65
N LEU A 10 -15.25 -5.46 8.29
CA LEU A 10 -13.91 -5.73 7.76
C LEU A 10 -13.96 -6.39 6.37
N LYS A 11 -14.80 -7.42 6.23
CA LYS A 11 -14.97 -8.12 4.96
C LYS A 11 -15.46 -7.18 3.85
N ALA A 12 -16.44 -6.33 4.17
CA ALA A 12 -16.95 -5.35 3.21
C ALA A 12 -15.89 -4.34 2.74
N GLU A 13 -15.02 -3.86 3.64
CA GLU A 13 -13.93 -2.96 3.26
C GLU A 13 -12.87 -3.67 2.39
N ILE A 14 -12.57 -4.94 2.66
CA ILE A 14 -11.66 -5.75 1.83
C ILE A 14 -12.24 -5.97 0.43
N GLU A 15 -13.52 -6.33 0.32
CA GLU A 15 -14.20 -6.55 -0.96
C GLU A 15 -14.24 -5.27 -1.81
N ARG A 16 -14.41 -4.12 -1.16
CA ARG A 16 -14.34 -2.78 -1.79
C ARG A 16 -12.91 -2.31 -2.09
N LYS A 17 -11.89 -3.10 -1.73
CA LYS A 17 -10.47 -2.76 -1.84
C LYS A 17 -10.09 -1.48 -1.09
N HIS A 18 -10.77 -1.18 0.02
CA HIS A 18 -10.46 -0.06 0.89
C HIS A 18 -9.44 -0.49 1.95
N PHE A 19 -8.23 -0.86 1.53
CA PHE A 19 -7.29 -1.56 2.41
C PHE A 19 -6.79 -0.72 3.59
N VAL A 20 -6.67 0.61 3.44
CA VAL A 20 -6.37 1.52 4.56
C VAL A 20 -7.46 1.46 5.63
N ARG A 21 -8.74 1.44 5.22
CA ARG A 21 -9.87 1.35 6.15
C ARG A 21 -9.98 -0.05 6.75
N ALA A 22 -9.76 -1.08 5.95
CA ALA A 22 -9.73 -2.46 6.41
C ALA A 22 -8.65 -2.69 7.48
N SER A 23 -7.43 -2.16 7.27
CA SER A 23 -6.34 -2.20 8.27
C SER A 23 -6.75 -1.55 9.58
N LEU A 24 -7.39 -0.37 9.54
CA LEU A 24 -7.86 0.30 10.76
C LEU A 24 -8.92 -0.53 11.51
N VAL A 25 -9.88 -1.14 10.79
CA VAL A 25 -10.90 -1.99 11.39
C VAL A 25 -10.27 -3.24 12.01
N ALA A 26 -9.32 -3.86 11.32
CA ALA A 26 -8.59 -5.03 11.79
C ALA A 26 -7.76 -4.74 13.07
N GLU A 27 -7.12 -3.57 13.14
CA GLU A 27 -6.41 -3.12 14.34
C GLU A 27 -7.36 -2.93 15.53
N GLN A 28 -8.53 -2.34 15.29
CA GLN A 28 -9.57 -2.17 16.33
C GLN A 28 -10.15 -3.50 16.82
N MET A 29 -10.14 -4.53 15.97
CA MET A 29 -10.55 -5.89 16.33
C MET A 29 -9.47 -6.67 17.10
N GLY A 30 -8.23 -6.15 17.17
CA GLY A 30 -7.11 -6.86 17.79
C GLY A 30 -6.69 -8.11 17.01
N LEU A 31 -6.80 -8.09 15.68
CA LEU A 31 -6.38 -9.21 14.84
C LEU A 31 -4.86 -9.48 14.99
N PRO A 32 -4.41 -10.72 14.75
CA PRO A 32 -3.00 -11.08 14.82
C PRO A 32 -2.14 -10.22 13.88
N GLU A 33 -0.90 -9.98 14.29
CA GLU A 33 0.06 -9.15 13.53
C GLU A 33 0.26 -9.64 12.09
N GLU A 34 0.20 -10.95 11.85
CA GLU A 34 0.29 -11.53 10.51
C GLU A 34 -0.87 -11.10 9.60
N GLU A 35 -2.09 -11.07 10.11
CA GLU A 35 -3.27 -10.62 9.36
C GLU A 35 -3.20 -9.11 9.09
N LEU A 36 -2.77 -8.33 10.09
CA LEU A 36 -2.54 -6.90 9.94
C LEU A 36 -1.48 -6.62 8.87
N ARG A 37 -0.37 -7.35 8.89
CA ARG A 37 0.72 -7.21 7.92
C ARG A 37 0.23 -7.41 6.49
N ASN A 38 -0.63 -8.38 6.25
CA ASN A 38 -1.21 -8.60 4.92
C ASN A 38 -2.07 -7.41 4.46
N LEU A 39 -2.85 -6.80 5.36
CA LEU A 39 -3.64 -5.61 5.05
C LEU A 39 -2.74 -4.38 4.84
N HIS A 40 -1.70 -4.23 5.64
CA HIS A 40 -0.71 -3.15 5.52
C HIS A 40 0.00 -3.18 4.16
N ILE A 41 0.44 -4.37 3.71
CA ILE A 41 1.08 -4.55 2.40
C ILE A 41 0.13 -4.13 1.27
N LYS A 42 -1.13 -4.58 1.31
CA LYS A 42 -2.14 -4.20 0.31
C LYS A 42 -2.43 -2.70 0.31
N ALA A 43 -2.52 -2.10 1.50
CA ALA A 43 -2.74 -0.66 1.65
C ALA A 43 -1.56 0.17 1.13
N LEU A 44 -0.33 -0.25 1.41
CA LEU A 44 0.89 0.36 0.88
C LEU A 44 0.95 0.25 -0.63
N GLY A 45 0.74 -0.96 -1.18
CA GLY A 45 0.74 -1.21 -2.61
C GLY A 45 -0.32 -0.39 -3.35
N GLN A 46 -1.53 -0.26 -2.80
CA GLN A 46 -2.56 0.59 -3.38
C GLN A 46 -2.16 2.08 -3.36
N MET A 47 -1.66 2.55 -2.22
CA MET A 47 -1.24 3.95 -2.07
C MET A 47 -0.09 4.31 -3.02
N SER A 48 0.87 3.40 -3.21
CA SER A 48 2.03 3.61 -4.06
C SER A 48 1.75 3.36 -5.54
N ALA A 49 1.18 2.20 -5.89
CA ALA A 49 1.05 1.76 -7.27
C ALA A 49 -0.20 2.34 -7.93
N SER A 50 -1.35 2.23 -7.27
CA SER A 50 -2.62 2.70 -7.83
C SER A 50 -2.77 4.22 -7.74
N TYR A 51 -2.30 4.85 -6.65
CA TYR A 51 -2.48 6.29 -6.43
C TYR A 51 -1.24 7.14 -6.64
N ARG A 52 -0.05 6.54 -6.81
CA ARG A 52 1.22 7.26 -6.98
C ARG A 52 1.48 8.31 -5.90
N ASN A 53 1.00 8.06 -4.68
CA ASN A 53 0.97 9.05 -3.60
C ASN A 53 2.16 8.88 -2.66
N ALA A 54 3.27 9.56 -2.96
CA ALA A 54 4.51 9.48 -2.20
C ALA A 54 4.33 9.84 -0.70
N HIS A 55 3.69 10.98 -0.40
CA HIS A 55 3.49 11.42 0.99
C HIS A 55 2.56 10.46 1.74
N GLY A 56 1.48 10.01 1.09
CA GLY A 56 0.55 9.02 1.63
C GLY A 56 1.26 7.70 1.94
N THR A 57 2.06 7.18 1.01
CA THR A 57 2.82 5.94 1.19
C THR A 57 3.81 6.06 2.35
N LYS A 58 4.59 7.15 2.42
CA LYS A 58 5.54 7.36 3.53
C LYS A 58 4.80 7.46 4.87
N LYS A 59 3.74 8.28 4.95
CA LYS A 59 2.96 8.44 6.17
C LYS A 59 2.40 7.11 6.66
N LEU A 60 1.80 6.34 5.75
CA LEU A 60 1.19 5.05 6.05
C LEU A 60 2.23 4.03 6.52
N ALA A 61 3.37 3.96 5.84
CA ALA A 61 4.48 3.08 6.24
C ALA A 61 4.99 3.38 7.65
N LEU A 62 5.16 4.65 7.99
CA LEU A 62 5.60 5.07 9.32
C LEU A 62 4.54 4.77 10.39
N GLN A 63 3.25 4.91 10.07
CA GLN A 63 2.15 4.51 10.96
C GLN A 63 2.16 3.01 11.27
N TYR A 64 2.53 2.19 10.28
CA TYR A 64 2.68 0.74 10.44
C TYR A 64 4.02 0.31 11.04
N GLY A 65 4.91 1.26 11.35
CA GLY A 65 6.22 0.97 11.97
C GLY A 65 7.29 0.46 11.01
N TYR A 66 7.08 0.54 9.70
CA TYR A 66 8.08 0.06 8.72
C TYR A 66 9.21 1.06 8.50
N SER A 67 10.43 0.54 8.46
CA SER A 67 11.60 1.27 8.00
C SER A 67 11.58 1.47 6.48
N ARG A 68 12.33 2.46 5.99
CA ARG A 68 12.52 2.71 4.55
C ARG A 68 12.94 1.45 3.78
N LYS A 69 13.80 0.61 4.37
CA LYS A 69 14.28 -0.63 3.75
C LYS A 69 13.15 -1.65 3.60
N GLU A 70 12.35 -1.83 4.65
CA GLU A 70 11.20 -2.74 4.62
C GLU A 70 10.16 -2.27 3.60
N VAL A 71 9.87 -0.96 3.54
CA VAL A 71 8.94 -0.42 2.53
C VAL A 71 9.42 -0.72 1.13
N LYS A 72 10.72 -0.56 0.84
CA LYS A 72 11.28 -0.91 -0.47
C LYS A 72 11.06 -2.38 -0.81
N GLN A 73 11.37 -3.28 0.12
CA GLN A 73 11.16 -4.72 -0.08
C GLN A 73 9.70 -5.08 -0.27
N ILE A 74 8.79 -4.49 0.53
CA ILE A 74 7.35 -4.69 0.42
C ILE A 74 6.84 -4.28 -0.97
N LEU A 75 7.25 -3.10 -1.46
CA LEU A 75 6.79 -2.60 -2.76
C LEU A 75 7.38 -3.39 -3.94
N GLU A 76 8.64 -3.83 -3.85
CA GLU A 76 9.25 -4.71 -4.84
C GLU A 76 8.54 -6.06 -4.90
N GLN A 77 8.26 -6.66 -3.73
CA GLN A 77 7.51 -7.91 -3.64
C GLN A 77 6.09 -7.75 -4.21
N PHE A 78 5.38 -6.69 -3.81
CA PHE A 78 4.05 -6.38 -4.33
C PHE A 78 4.05 -6.24 -5.86
N ALA A 79 5.03 -5.53 -6.43
CA ALA A 79 5.14 -5.39 -7.88
C ALA A 79 5.35 -6.74 -8.59
N ASN A 80 6.18 -7.62 -8.01
CA ASN A 80 6.41 -8.96 -8.55
C ASN A 80 5.15 -9.83 -8.46
N GLU A 81 4.43 -9.80 -7.34
CA GLU A 81 3.17 -10.52 -7.15
C GLU A 81 2.13 -10.08 -8.18
N MET A 82 1.92 -8.77 -8.34
CA MET A 82 0.95 -8.23 -9.29
C MET A 82 1.29 -8.59 -10.75
N LYS A 83 2.58 -8.65 -11.10
CA LYS A 83 3.04 -9.13 -12.42
C LYS A 83 2.72 -10.62 -12.61
N ASN A 84 3.01 -11.44 -11.61
CA ASN A 84 2.77 -12.88 -11.67
C ASN A 84 1.27 -13.23 -11.74
N GLU A 85 0.42 -12.43 -11.09
CA GLU A 85 -1.04 -12.55 -11.15
C GLU A 85 -1.65 -11.99 -12.45
N GLY A 86 -0.84 -11.39 -13.33
CA GLY A 86 -1.32 -10.72 -14.55
C GLY A 86 -2.10 -9.43 -14.29
N ASN A 87 -2.11 -8.92 -13.05
CA ASN A 87 -2.81 -7.71 -12.65
C ASN A 87 -1.91 -6.48 -12.79
N CYS A 88 -1.41 -6.23 -14.00
CA CYS A 88 -0.39 -5.20 -14.23
C CYS A 88 -0.94 -3.77 -14.31
N LYS A 89 -2.26 -3.57 -14.29
CA LYS A 89 -2.87 -2.24 -14.52
C LYS A 89 -2.36 -1.17 -13.55
N SER A 90 -2.16 -1.52 -12.27
CA SER A 90 -1.62 -0.57 -11.27
C SER A 90 -0.12 -0.31 -11.43
N LEU A 91 0.58 -1.12 -12.23
CA LEU A 91 2.01 -0.98 -12.48
C LEU A 91 2.32 -0.26 -13.79
N GLU A 92 1.30 0.01 -14.61
CA GLU A 92 1.46 0.75 -15.85
C GLU A 92 2.10 2.13 -15.60
N PRO A 93 2.88 2.63 -16.58
CA PRO A 93 3.46 3.95 -16.49
C PRO A 93 2.42 5.03 -16.20
N CYS A 94 2.68 5.87 -15.20
CA CYS A 94 1.79 6.95 -14.80
C CYS A 94 2.52 8.28 -14.85
N PHE A 95 1.83 9.35 -15.24
CA PHE A 95 2.41 10.69 -15.30
C PHE A 95 2.72 11.19 -13.89
N ASP A 96 3.99 11.51 -13.66
CA ASP A 96 4.49 12.10 -12.42
C ASP A 96 4.76 13.59 -12.63
N TYR A 97 3.98 14.42 -11.95
CA TYR A 97 4.07 15.89 -12.03
C TYR A 97 5.42 16.43 -11.58
N SER A 98 6.09 15.76 -10.64
CA SER A 98 7.34 16.24 -10.07
C SER A 98 8.55 16.04 -11.00
N THR A 99 8.41 15.15 -11.98
CA THR A 99 9.44 14.84 -12.99
C THR A 99 9.03 15.27 -14.40
N GLY A 100 7.75 15.54 -14.65
CA GLY A 100 7.21 15.90 -15.97
C GLY A 100 7.21 14.73 -16.96
N LYS A 101 7.23 13.49 -16.46
CA LYS A 101 7.37 12.27 -17.28
C LYS A 101 6.37 11.21 -16.85
N TYR A 102 6.08 10.27 -17.74
CA TYR A 102 5.45 9.02 -17.37
C TYR A 102 6.52 8.09 -16.80
N LEU A 103 6.31 7.62 -15.58
CA LEU A 103 7.23 6.71 -14.89
C LEU A 103 6.57 5.36 -14.73
N SER A 104 7.31 4.28 -15.01
CA SER A 104 6.94 2.93 -14.58
C SER A 104 6.81 2.85 -13.05
N PHE A 105 6.29 1.73 -12.53
CA PHE A 105 6.26 1.54 -11.08
C PHE A 105 7.65 1.57 -10.46
N GLU A 106 8.62 0.93 -11.09
CA GLU A 106 10.01 0.87 -10.67
C GLU A 106 10.70 2.24 -10.73
N GLU A 107 10.50 3.00 -11.81
CA GLU A 107 11.07 4.34 -11.93
C GLU A 107 10.49 5.31 -10.89
N TRP A 108 9.19 5.21 -10.64
CA TRP A 108 8.54 5.97 -9.58
C TRP A 108 9.07 5.59 -8.20
N MET A 109 9.28 4.29 -7.92
CA MET A 109 9.88 3.83 -6.65
C MET A 109 11.29 4.38 -6.46
N ASP A 110 12.14 4.32 -7.48
CA ASP A 110 13.49 4.87 -7.42
C ASP A 110 13.47 6.36 -7.08
N HIS A 111 12.57 7.10 -7.72
CA HIS A 111 12.38 8.52 -7.46
C HIS A 111 11.83 8.79 -6.05
N PHE A 112 10.82 8.03 -5.62
CA PHE A 112 10.24 8.07 -4.28
C PHE A 112 11.29 7.85 -3.20
N PHE A 113 12.08 6.78 -3.30
CA PHE A 113 13.10 6.47 -2.31
C PHE A 113 14.27 7.45 -2.33
N LYS A 114 14.64 8.04 -3.48
CA LYS A 114 15.63 9.14 -3.53
C LYS A 114 15.17 10.37 -2.75
N LYS A 115 13.86 10.64 -2.73
CA LYS A 115 13.27 11.78 -2.03
C LYS A 115 12.76 11.45 -0.62
N TRP A 116 12.85 10.20 -0.16
CA TRP A 116 12.26 9.73 1.09
C TRP A 116 12.43 10.67 2.28
N ASP A 117 13.66 11.14 2.53
CA ASP A 117 13.98 11.99 3.68
C ASP A 117 13.45 13.43 3.56
N ARG A 118 13.04 13.85 2.36
CA ARG A 118 12.53 15.19 2.03
C ARG A 118 11.01 15.24 1.84
N LEU A 119 10.33 14.09 1.91
CA LEU A 119 8.87 13.95 1.81
C LEU A 119 8.16 14.22 3.14
#